data_AF-A0A1Y1ZHI1-F1
#
_entry.id   AF-A0A1Y1ZHI1-F1
#
_cell.length_a   1.000
_cell.length_b   1.000
_cell.length_c   1.000
_cell.angle_alpha   90.00
_cell.angle_beta   90.00
_cell.angle_gamma   90.00
#
_symmetry.space_group_name_H-M   'P 1'
#
loop_
_entity.id
_entity.type
_entity.pdbx_description
1 polymer ?
#
loop_
_entity_poly.entity_id
_entity_poly.type
_entity_poly.pdbx_seq_one_letter_code
_entity_poly.pdbx_strand_id
1 'polypeptide(L)'
;MADLKYYELYRRSSLGGALTDTLDQLITDRRIEPQLAMKILMNFDKAIAEVLADKVKARLTFKGHLDTYRFCDEVWTFIIKDINFKLDNTNTIHADKVKIVSCNTKRPGEA
;
A
#
# COMPACT_ATOMS: atom_id res chain seq x y z
N MET A 1 -23.17 -8.84 8.87
CA MET A 1 -22.43 -8.98 7.59
C MET A 1 -20.99 -8.67 7.96
N ALA A 2 -20.09 -9.64 7.90
CA ALA A 2 -18.70 -9.38 8.32
C ALA A 2 -18.12 -8.31 7.40
N ASP A 3 -17.79 -7.13 7.95
CA ASP A 3 -17.11 -6.08 7.22
C ASP A 3 -15.82 -6.69 6.64
N LEU A 4 -15.76 -6.79 5.31
CA LEU A 4 -14.51 -7.13 4.63
C LEU A 4 -13.50 -6.05 4.96
N LYS A 5 -12.55 -6.36 5.85
CA LYS A 5 -11.54 -5.42 6.29
C LYS A 5 -10.40 -5.43 5.26
N TYR A 6 -10.43 -4.48 4.34
CA TYR A 6 -9.33 -4.22 3.41
C TYR A 6 -8.14 -3.61 4.16
N TYR A 7 -6.92 -3.88 3.70
CA TYR A 7 -5.72 -3.30 4.31
C TYR A 7 -5.65 -1.80 4.05
N GLU A 8 -5.45 -1.01 5.11
CA GLU A 8 -5.23 0.43 5.03
C GLU A 8 -3.79 0.79 4.57
N LEU A 9 -2.97 -0.22 4.23
CA LEU A 9 -1.57 -0.08 3.83
C LEU A 9 -1.39 0.95 2.71
N TYR A 10 -2.29 0.93 1.73
CA TYR A 10 -2.21 1.78 0.54
C TYR A 10 -2.57 3.25 0.81
N ARG A 11 -3.12 3.59 1.98
CA ARG A 11 -3.31 5.00 2.36
C ARG A 11 -1.98 5.76 2.49
N ARG A 12 -0.86 5.06 2.72
CA ARG A 12 0.49 5.62 2.76
C ARG A 12 1.17 5.71 1.39
N SER A 13 0.51 5.25 0.32
CA SER A 13 1.01 5.45 -1.05
C SER A 13 0.89 6.93 -1.44
N SER A 14 1.56 7.37 -2.51
CA SER A 14 1.43 8.75 -2.99
C SER A 14 -0.03 9.14 -3.29
N LEU A 15 -0.81 8.21 -3.84
CA LEU A 15 -2.24 8.42 -4.12
C LEU A 15 -3.06 8.50 -2.83
N GLY A 16 -2.82 7.60 -1.89
CA GLY A 16 -3.51 7.58 -0.59
C GLY A 16 -3.17 8.80 0.27
N GLY A 17 -1.91 9.25 0.24
CA GLY A 17 -1.46 10.46 0.91
C GLY A 17 -2.17 11.69 0.37
N ALA A 18 -2.17 11.88 -0.96
CA ALA A 18 -2.87 13.00 -1.59
C ALA A 18 -4.38 13.02 -1.28
N LEU A 19 -5.03 11.84 -1.24
CA LEU A 19 -6.42 11.72 -0.80
C LEU A 19 -6.60 12.14 0.66
N THR A 20 -5.74 11.66 1.56
CA THR A 20 -5.82 11.96 2.99
C THR A 20 -5.62 13.46 3.25
N ASP A 21 -4.59 14.06 2.63
CA ASP A 21 -4.31 15.50 2.71
C ASP A 21 -5.51 16.33 2.23
N THR A 22 -6.16 15.91 1.14
CA THR A 22 -7.36 16.58 0.61
C THR A 22 -8.54 16.46 1.58
N LEU A 23 -8.76 15.29 2.17
CA LEU A 23 -9.83 15.07 3.14
C LEU A 23 -9.61 15.89 4.41
N ASP A 24 -8.38 15.96 4.91
CA ASP A 24 -8.01 16.76 6.07
C ASP A 24 -8.23 18.25 5.82
N GLN A 25 -7.92 18.75 4.62
CA GLN A 25 -8.22 20.12 4.23
C GLN A 25 -9.74 20.38 4.22
N LEU A 26 -10.54 19.48 3.64
CA LEU A 26 -12.00 19.64 3.60
C LEU A 26 -12.64 19.59 5.00
N ILE A 27 -12.07 18.82 5.93
CA ILE A 27 -12.49 18.82 7.34
C ILE A 27 -12.13 20.15 8.00
N THR A 28 -10.90 20.62 7.80
CA THR A 28 -10.40 21.89 8.35
C THR A 28 -11.26 23.07 7.90
N ASP A 29 -11.66 23.07 6.62
CA ASP A 29 -12.54 24.06 6.01
C ASP A 29 -14.02 23.86 6.39
N ARG A 30 -14.34 22.89 7.27
CA ARG A 30 -15.69 22.52 7.71
C ARG A 30 -16.65 22.19 6.56
N ARG A 31 -16.11 21.66 5.45
CA ARG A 31 -16.89 21.26 4.28
C ARG A 31 -17.42 19.84 4.37
N ILE A 32 -16.73 18.98 5.11
CA ILE A 32 -17.15 17.60 5.40
C ILE A 32 -16.89 17.25 6.86
N GLU A 33 -17.69 16.33 7.39
CA GLU A 33 -17.49 15.75 8.72
C GLU A 33 -16.41 14.65 8.69
N PRO A 34 -15.62 14.48 9.77
CA PRO A 34 -14.60 13.42 9.85
C PRO A 34 -15.15 12.01 9.59
N GLN A 35 -16.41 11.75 9.99
CA GLN A 35 -17.07 10.48 9.74
C GLN A 35 -17.25 10.19 8.25
N LEU A 36 -17.48 11.21 7.43
CA LEU A 36 -17.60 11.05 5.98
C LEU A 36 -16.22 10.78 5.35
N ALA A 37 -15.18 11.47 5.79
CA ALA A 37 -13.81 11.20 5.33
C ALA A 37 -13.39 9.74 5.62
N MET A 38 -13.70 9.21 6.80
CA MET A 38 -13.45 7.80 7.12
C MET A 38 -14.17 6.85 6.17
N LYS A 39 -15.44 7.13 5.81
CA LYS A 39 -16.17 6.33 4.81
C LYS A 39 -15.53 6.40 3.42
N ILE A 40 -14.99 7.56 3.02
CA ILE A 40 -14.28 7.71 1.75
C ILE A 40 -13.00 6.88 1.76
N LEU A 41 -12.23 6.91 2.85
CA LEU A 41 -11.02 6.10 3.02
C LEU A 41 -11.31 4.59 2.98
N MET A 42 -12.38 4.13 3.63
CA MET A 42 -12.81 2.73 3.54
C MET A 42 -13.14 2.31 2.11
N ASN A 43 -13.77 3.18 1.32
CA ASN A 43 -14.03 2.92 -0.09
C ASN A 43 -12.74 2.92 -0.92
N PHE A 44 -11.80 3.80 -0.60
CA PHE A 44 -10.48 3.81 -1.22
C PHE A 44 -9.73 2.50 -0.98
N ASP A 45 -9.70 2.00 0.26
CA ASP A 45 -9.01 0.74 0.59
C ASP A 45 -9.55 -0.44 -0.21
N LYS A 46 -10.88 -0.49 -0.39
CA LYS A 46 -11.54 -1.48 -1.25
C LYS A 46 -11.13 -1.30 -2.71
N ALA A 47 -11.30 -0.09 -3.26
CA ALA A 47 -11.10 0.18 -4.67
C ALA A 47 -9.66 -0.08 -5.11
N ILE A 48 -8.66 0.34 -4.33
CA ILE A 48 -7.26 0.14 -4.67
C ILE A 48 -6.88 -1.35 -4.66
N ALA A 49 -7.36 -2.12 -3.68
CA ALA A 49 -7.10 -3.55 -3.60
C ALA A 49 -7.68 -4.30 -4.81
N GLU A 50 -8.93 -4.01 -5.19
CA GLU A 50 -9.59 -4.62 -6.34
C GLU A 50 -8.91 -4.24 -7.66
N VAL A 51 -8.59 -2.96 -7.87
CA VAL A 51 -7.92 -2.50 -9.10
C VAL A 51 -6.52 -3.11 -9.25
N LEU A 52 -5.74 -3.17 -8.16
CA LEU A 52 -4.41 -3.79 -8.19
C LEU A 52 -4.49 -5.28 -8.52
N ALA A 53 -5.45 -6.01 -7.96
CA ALA A 53 -5.63 -7.44 -8.23
C ALA A 53 -6.10 -7.71 -9.67
N ASP A 54 -7.09 -6.95 -10.14
CA ASP A 54 -7.77 -7.25 -11.40
C ASP A 54 -7.06 -6.68 -12.62
N LYS A 55 -6.56 -5.44 -12.52
CA LYS A 55 -6.10 -4.66 -13.68
C LYS A 55 -4.58 -4.64 -13.85
N VAL A 56 -3.81 -4.75 -12.77
CA VAL A 56 -2.35 -4.69 -12.86
C VAL A 56 -1.77 -6.07 -13.18
N LYS A 57 -1.11 -6.19 -14.33
CA LYS A 57 -0.45 -7.44 -14.78
C LYS A 57 1.07 -7.31 -14.93
N ALA A 58 1.60 -6.11 -14.74
CA ALA A 58 3.03 -5.85 -14.81
C ALA A 58 3.78 -6.68 -13.76
N ARG A 59 4.93 -7.23 -14.15
CA ARG A 59 5.80 -8.00 -13.26
C ARG A 59 7.13 -7.28 -13.14
N LEU A 60 7.74 -7.44 -11.97
CA LEU A 60 9.08 -6.98 -11.70
C LEU A 60 9.85 -8.06 -10.94
N THR A 61 11.16 -8.03 -11.07
CA THR A 61 12.09 -8.79 -10.23
C THR A 61 13.06 -7.80 -9.61
N PHE A 62 13.63 -8.14 -8.46
CA PHE A 62 14.65 -7.29 -7.84
C PHE A 62 15.74 -8.13 -7.19
N LYS A 63 16.94 -7.55 -7.09
CA LYS A 63 18.07 -8.09 -6.35
C LYS A 63 18.72 -6.96 -5.54
N GLY A 64 19.11 -7.25 -4.30
CA GLY A 64 19.78 -6.31 -3.42
C GLY A 64 20.22 -7.01 -2.14
N HIS A 65 20.80 -6.24 -1.22
CA HIS A 65 21.30 -6.74 0.06
C HIS A 65 20.29 -6.51 1.17
N LEU A 66 19.83 -7.57 1.82
CA LEU A 66 18.93 -7.44 2.97
C LEU A 66 19.67 -6.81 4.16
N ASP A 67 19.17 -5.67 4.63
CA ASP A 67 19.73 -4.93 5.78
C ASP A 67 19.08 -5.41 7.09
N THR A 68 17.74 -5.37 7.15
CA THR A 68 16.96 -5.88 8.29
C THR A 68 15.59 -6.35 7.82
N TYR A 69 15.01 -7.29 8.57
CA TYR A 69 13.63 -7.75 8.38
C TYR A 69 12.87 -7.79 9.71
N ARG A 70 11.54 -7.77 9.64
CA ARG A 70 10.63 -7.96 10.78
C ARG A 70 9.34 -8.59 10.29
N PHE A 71 8.84 -9.53 11.06
CA PHE A 71 7.49 -10.06 10.93
C PHE A 71 6.74 -9.87 12.25
N CYS A 72 5.61 -9.18 12.20
CA CYS A 72 4.75 -8.90 13.36
C CYS A 72 3.34 -8.61 12.83
N ASP A 73 2.31 -9.11 13.52
CA ASP A 73 0.89 -8.95 13.16
C ASP A 73 0.60 -9.29 11.68
N GLU A 74 1.17 -10.38 11.18
CA GLU A 74 1.03 -10.84 9.79
C GLU A 74 1.56 -9.87 8.72
N VAL A 75 2.35 -8.87 9.12
CA VAL A 75 2.99 -7.91 8.22
C VAL A 75 4.49 -8.14 8.19
N TRP A 76 5.02 -8.35 6.99
CA TRP A 76 6.45 -8.34 6.72
C TRP A 76 6.93 -6.93 6.43
N THR A 77 8.05 -6.54 7.04
CA THR A 77 8.80 -5.33 6.69
C THR A 77 10.25 -5.69 6.41
N PHE A 78 10.74 -5.33 5.23
CA PHE A 78 12.14 -5.49 4.83
C PHE A 78 12.75 -4.12 4.56
N ILE A 79 14.01 -3.95 4.94
CA ILE A 79 14.87 -2.88 4.46
C ILE A 79 15.95 -3.53 3.61
N ILE A 80 16.05 -3.13 2.35
CA ILE A 80 16.99 -3.67 1.37
C ILE A 80 17.87 -2.53 0.87
N LYS A 81 19.19 -2.76 0.79
CA LYS A 81 20.19 -1.82 0.29
C LYS A 81 20.69 -2.25 -1.10
N ASP A 82 21.19 -1.27 -1.86
CA ASP A 82 21.80 -1.44 -3.18
C ASP A 82 20.91 -2.30 -4.11
N ILE A 83 19.64 -1.94 -4.18
CA ILE A 83 18.61 -2.72 -4.86
C ILE A 83 18.54 -2.32 -6.34
N ASN A 84 18.46 -3.32 -7.20
CA ASN A 84 18.21 -3.17 -8.63
C ASN A 84 16.89 -3.85 -8.98
N PHE A 85 15.92 -3.07 -9.45
CA PHE A 85 14.65 -3.54 -9.99
C PHE A 85 14.79 -3.76 -11.49
N LYS A 86 14.26 -4.88 -11.99
CA LYS A 86 14.12 -5.20 -13.40
C LYS A 86 12.65 -5.40 -13.70
N LEU A 87 12.11 -4.52 -14.52
CA LEU A 87 10.75 -4.61 -15.05
C LEU A 87 10.80 -5.27 -16.44
N ASP A 88 9.68 -5.86 -16.86
CA ASP A 88 9.57 -6.45 -18.19
C ASP A 88 9.74 -5.34 -19.26
N ASN A 89 10.59 -5.60 -20.27
CA ASN A 89 10.84 -4.71 -21.42
C ASN A 89 11.32 -3.29 -21.11
N THR A 90 11.93 -3.07 -19.95
CA THR A 90 12.42 -1.74 -19.53
C THR A 90 13.79 -1.84 -18.86
N ASN A 91 14.46 -0.69 -18.74
CA ASN A 91 15.77 -0.58 -18.11
C ASN A 91 15.70 -0.90 -16.61
N THR A 92 16.81 -1.40 -16.07
CA THR A 92 16.97 -1.60 -14.64
C THR A 92 16.94 -0.27 -13.88
N ILE A 93 16.19 -0.24 -12.78
CA ILE A 93 16.08 0.92 -11.88
C ILE A 93 16.89 0.60 -10.62
N HIS A 94 17.86 1.45 -10.30
CA HIS A 94 18.68 1.33 -9.10
C HIS A 94 18.14 2.20 -7.96
N ALA A 95 18.26 1.74 -6.72
CA ALA A 95 18.06 2.55 -5.52
C ALA A 95 19.00 2.10 -4.39
N ASP A 96 19.56 3.07 -3.67
CA ASP A 96 20.49 2.79 -2.56
C ASP A 96 19.79 2.06 -1.40
N LYS A 97 18.50 2.35 -1.17
CA LYS A 97 17.73 1.80 -0.07
C LYS A 97 16.24 1.78 -0.35
N VAL A 98 15.58 0.65 -0.10
CA VAL A 98 14.12 0.50 -0.19
C VAL A 98 13.55 -0.16 1.06
N LYS A 99 12.37 0.31 1.48
CA LYS A 99 11.53 -0.35 2.48
C LYS A 99 10.37 -1.06 1.77
N ILE A 100 10.27 -2.37 1.96
CA ILE A 100 9.15 -3.18 1.49
C ILE A 100 8.26 -3.51 2.68
N VAL A 101 6.97 -3.18 2.59
CA VAL A 101 5.95 -3.59 3.56
C VAL A 101 4.92 -4.45 2.83
N SER A 102 4.71 -5.67 3.33
CA SER A 102 3.85 -6.66 2.70
C SER A 102 2.92 -7.26 3.74
N CYS A 103 1.62 -7.16 3.51
CA CYS A 103 0.61 -7.86 4.29
C CYS A 103 0.32 -9.24 3.69
N ASN A 104 -0.16 -10.16 4.52
CA ASN A 104 -0.62 -11.47 4.08
C ASN A 104 -1.75 -11.34 3.04
N THR A 105 -1.71 -12.14 1.98
CA THR A 105 -2.76 -12.18 0.95
C THR A 105 -4.03 -12.85 1.46
N LYS A 106 -3.93 -13.71 2.49
CA LYS A 106 -5.10 -14.29 3.15
C LYS A 106 -5.87 -13.19 3.87
N ARG A 107 -7.19 -13.24 3.79
CA ARG A 107 -8.05 -12.30 4.50
C ARG A 107 -7.94 -12.58 6.01
N PRO A 108 -7.96 -11.55 6.88
CA PRO A 108 -8.04 -11.77 8.32
C PRO A 108 -9.24 -12.68 8.65
N GLY A 109 -8.98 -13.91 9.10
CA GLY A 109 -10.02 -14.91 9.41
C GLY A 109 -10.17 -16.08 8.42
N GLU A 110 -9.42 -16.13 7.33
CA GLU A 110 -9.36 -17.30 6.44
C GLU A 110 -8.13 -18.17 6.78
N ALA A 111 -8.37 -19.40 7.25
CA ALA A 111 -7.33 -20.39 7.59
C ALA A 111 -6.55 -20.88 6.37
#